data_AF-A0A1H2CBM7-F1
#
_entry.id   AF-A0A1H2CBM7-F1
#
_cell.length_a   1.000
_cell.length_b   1.000
_cell.length_c   1.000
_cell.angle_alpha   90.00
_cell.angle_beta   90.00
_cell.angle_gamma   90.00
#
_symmetry.space_group_name_H-M   'P 1'
#
loop_
_entity.id
_entity.type
_entity.pdbx_description
1 polymer ?
#
loop_
_entity_poly.entity_id
_entity_poly.type
_entity_poly.pdbx_seq_one_letter_code
_entity_poly.pdbx_strand_id
1 'polypeptide(L)' 'MDLQRFFWGIAFFIGGLLMLFYIIRKKPASEKTNWQGQWISQYIHFWITAIMGIIVGLVFIIESLAR' A
#
# COMPACT_ATOMS: atom_id res chain seq x y z
N MET A 1 -14.43 16.23 14.39
CA MET A 1 -13.52 15.92 13.27
C MET A 1 -12.09 16.22 13.68
N ASP A 2 -11.31 15.19 13.96
CA ASP A 2 -9.88 15.29 14.27
C ASP A 2 -9.07 15.47 12.97
N LEU A 3 -8.81 16.73 12.60
CA LEU A 3 -8.09 17.09 11.37
C LEU A 3 -6.71 16.43 11.28
N GLN A 4 -6.00 16.24 12.39
CA GLN A 4 -4.67 15.64 12.37
C GLN A 4 -4.77 14.17 11.93
N ARG A 5 -5.68 13.40 12.53
CA ARG A 5 -5.91 11.99 12.15
C ARG A 5 -6.42 11.87 10.72
N PHE A 6 -7.25 12.81 10.28
CA PHE A 6 -7.75 12.84 8.91
C PHE A 6 -6.61 12.97 7.89
N PHE A 7 -5.67 13.91 8.08
CA PHE A 7 -4.53 14.06 7.19
C PHE A 7 -3.58 12.87 7.23
N TRP A 8 -3.33 12.29 8.41
CA TRP A 8 -2.56 11.05 8.51
C TRP A 8 -3.24 9.90 7.76
N GLY A 9 -4.54 9.74 7.92
CA GLY A 9 -5.32 8.74 7.21
C GLY A 9 -5.25 8.90 5.69
N ILE A 10 -5.40 10.13 5.19
CA ILE A 10 -5.21 10.44 3.76
C ILE A 10 -3.80 10.10 3.30
N ALA A 11 -2.76 10.48 4.06
CA ALA A 11 -1.38 10.19 3.70
C ALA A 11 -1.11 8.68 3.59
N PHE A 12 -1.58 7.89 4.56
CA PHE A 12 -1.48 6.43 4.52
C PHE A 12 -2.26 5.82 3.36
N PHE A 13 -3.47 6.33 3.10
CA PHE A 13 -4.32 5.85 2.01
C PHE A 13 -3.71 6.12 0.63
N ILE A 14 -3.27 7.36 0.39
CA ILE A 14 -2.59 7.74 -0.86
C ILE A 14 -1.27 6.97 -1.01
N GLY A 15 -0.47 6.87 0.06
CA GLY A 15 0.78 6.11 0.07
C GLY A 15 0.55 4.65 -0.30
N GLY A 16 -0.45 4.01 0.30
CA GLY A 16 -0.84 2.63 -0.01
C GLY A 16 -1.31 2.45 -1.46
N LEU A 17 -2.12 3.37 -1.98
CA LEU A 17 -2.56 3.36 -3.38
C LEU A 17 -1.40 3.54 -4.38
N LEU A 18 -0.49 4.47 -4.12
CA LEU A 18 0.70 4.66 -4.97
C LEU A 18 1.56 3.41 -4.98
N MET A 19 1.75 2.78 -3.82
CA MET A 19 2.46 1.50 -3.72
C MET A 19 1.74 0.42 -4.53
N LEU A 20 0.42 0.31 -4.42
CA LEU A 20 -0.39 -0.62 -5.20
C LEU A 20 -0.18 -0.42 -6.72
N PHE A 21 -0.28 0.82 -7.21
CA PHE A 21 -0.04 1.14 -8.61
C PHE A 21 1.38 0.81 -9.06
N TYR A 22 2.37 1.03 -8.20
CA TYR A 22 3.75 0.68 -8.49
C TYR A 22 3.91 -0.83 -8.67
N ILE A 23 3.33 -1.63 -7.78
CA ILE A 23 3.50 -3.09 -7.78
C ILE A 23 2.74 -3.75 -8.93
N ILE A 24 1.53 -3.28 -9.26
CA ILE A 24 0.73 -3.82 -10.38
C ILE A 24 1.50 -3.74 -11.71
N ARG A 25 2.36 -2.74 -11.87
CA ARG A 25 3.20 -2.57 -13.06
C ARG A 25 4.46 -3.42 -13.05
N LYS A 26 4.80 -4.07 -11.93
CA LYS A 26 5.98 -4.92 -11.77
C LYS A 26 5.58 -6.39 -11.89
N LYS A 27 6.35 -7.16 -12.66
CA LYS A 27 6.23 -8.62 -12.70
C LYS A 27 7.22 -9.24 -11.71
N PRO A 28 6.83 -10.27 -10.95
CA PRO A 28 7.76 -11.00 -10.10
C PRO A 28 8.86 -11.65 -10.94
N ALA A 29 10.05 -11.79 -10.36
CA ALA A 29 11.12 -12.58 -10.95
C ALA A 29 10.65 -14.02 -11.14
N SER A 30 11.02 -14.62 -12.27
CA SER A 30 10.70 -16.01 -12.56
C SER A 30 11.90 -16.70 -13.17
N GLU A 31 12.34 -17.79 -12.52
CA GLU A 31 13.41 -18.65 -13.01
C GLU A 31 13.01 -19.37 -14.32
N LYS A 32 11.71 -19.63 -14.53
CA LYS A 32 11.21 -20.28 -15.76
C LYS A 32 11.30 -19.41 -17.01
N THR A 33 11.25 -18.08 -16.87
CA THR A 33 11.32 -17.14 -18.01
C THR A 33 12.62 -16.33 -18.03
N ASN A 34 13.58 -16.67 -17.17
CA ASN A 34 14.85 -15.95 -16.97
C ASN A 34 14.67 -14.44 -16.73
N TRP A 35 13.52 -14.05 -16.15
CA TRP A 35 13.18 -12.65 -15.91
C TRP A 35 13.77 -12.19 -14.57
N GLN A 36 14.76 -11.31 -14.63
CA GLN A 36 15.41 -10.63 -13.50
C GLN A 36 14.50 -9.53 -12.91
N GLY A 37 13.25 -9.88 -12.63
CA GLY A 37 12.27 -9.00 -12.01
C GLY A 37 12.52 -8.80 -10.53
N GLN A 38 11.51 -8.29 -9.84
CA GLN A 38 11.55 -8.12 -8.40
C GLN A 38 11.49 -9.49 -7.70
N TRP A 39 12.34 -9.73 -6.71
CA TRP A 39 12.32 -10.99 -5.95
C TRP A 39 10.92 -11.25 -5.40
N ILE A 40 10.46 -12.51 -5.46
CA ILE A 40 9.09 -12.89 -5.06
C ILE A 40 8.79 -12.46 -3.62
N SER A 41 9.75 -12.61 -2.71
CA SER A 41 9.62 -12.17 -1.32
C SER A 41 9.37 -10.67 -1.19
N GLN A 42 10.12 -9.85 -1.95
CA GLN A 42 9.92 -8.41 -2.00
C GLN A 42 8.56 -8.07 -2.61
N TYR A 43 8.19 -8.71 -3.72
CA TYR A 43 6.91 -8.50 -4.39
C TYR A 43 5.73 -8.73 -3.44
N ILE A 44 5.74 -9.85 -2.70
CA ILE A 44 4.72 -10.16 -1.69
C ILE A 44 4.73 -9.12 -0.57
N HIS A 45 5.92 -8.75 -0.06
CA HIS A 45 6.04 -7.76 1.00
C HIS A 45 5.41 -6.42 0.60
N PHE A 46 5.73 -5.93 -0.59
CA PHE A 46 5.15 -4.69 -1.11
C PHE A 46 3.62 -4.77 -1.24
N TRP A 47 3.06 -5.90 -1.70
CA TRP A 47 1.60 -6.09 -1.76
C TRP A 47 0.96 -6.00 -0.37
N ILE A 48 1.55 -6.65 0.63
CA ILE A 48 1.06 -6.62 2.01
C ILE A 48 1.12 -5.19 2.55
N THR A 49 2.24 -4.49 2.37
CA THR A 49 2.38 -3.10 2.83
C THR A 49 1.37 -2.17 2.16
N ALA A 50 1.13 -2.34 0.85
CA ALA A 50 0.14 -1.55 0.12
C ALA A 50 -1.28 -1.72 0.69
N ILE A 51 -1.71 -2.98 0.89
CA ILE A 51 -3.02 -3.31 1.45
C ILE A 51 -3.15 -2.76 2.88
N MET A 52 -2.13 -3.00 3.72
CA MET A 52 -2.12 -2.51 5.09
C MET A 52 -2.20 -0.98 5.17
N GLY A 53 -1.46 -0.27 4.31
CA GLY A 53 -1.51 1.20 4.26
C GLY A 53 -2.90 1.72 3.89
N ILE A 54 -3.58 1.09 2.93
CA ILE A 54 -4.95 1.45 2.53
C ILE A 54 -5.92 1.22 3.70
N ILE A 55 -5.87 0.06 4.35
CA ILE A 55 -6.77 -0.28 5.47
C ILE A 55 -6.55 0.67 6.64
N VAL A 56 -5.29 0.86 7.07
CA VAL A 56 -4.95 1.76 8.18
C VAL A 56 -5.35 3.19 7.86
N GLY A 57 -5.12 3.65 6.63
CA GLY A 57 -5.54 4.97 6.17
C GLY A 57 -7.06 5.16 6.26
N LEU A 58 -7.85 4.18 5.81
CA LEU A 58 -9.31 4.19 5.93
C LEU A 58 -9.77 4.22 7.38
N VAL A 59 -9.17 3.41 8.25
CA VAL A 59 -9.51 3.39 9.69
C VAL A 59 -9.26 4.76 10.32
N PHE A 60 -8.12 5.39 10.04
CA PHE A 60 -7.83 6.73 10.55
C PHE A 60 -8.82 7.79 10.03
N ILE A 61 -9.20 7.73 8.75
CA ILE A 61 -10.20 8.65 8.18
C ILE A 61 -11.54 8.46 8.91
N ILE A 62 -12.01 7.22 9.06
CA ILE A 62 -13.29 6.94 9.73
C ILE A 62 -13.25 7.39 11.19
N GLU A 63 -12.19 7.05 11.93
CA GLU A 63 -12.05 7.44 13.34
C GLU A 63 -11.96 8.96 13.50
N SER A 64 -11.33 9.66 12.55
CA SER A 64 -11.24 11.12 12.55
C SER A 64 -12.58 11.81 12.33
N LEU A 65 -13.55 11.16 11.67
CA LEU A 65 -14.90 11.67 11.51
C LEU A 65 -15.79 11.35 12.73
N ALA A 66 -15.57 10.20 13.35
CA ALA A 66 -16.34 9.74 14.51
C ALA A 66 -16.05 10.50 15.81
N ARG A 67 -14.88 11.16 15.90
CA ARG A 67 -14.50 12.09 16.98
C ARG A 67 -14.55 13.53 16.49
#